data_AF-A0AAV3YIZ2-F1
#
_entry.id   AF-A0AAV3YIZ2-F1
#
_cell.length_a   1.000
_cell.length_b   1.000
_cell.length_c   1.000
_cell.angle_alpha   90.00
_cell.angle_beta   90.00
_cell.angle_gamma   90.00
#
_symmetry.space_group_name_H-M   'P 1'
#
loop_
_entity.id
_entity.type
_entity.pdbx_description
1 polymer ?
#
loop_
_entity_poly.entity_id
_entity_poly.type
_entity_poly.pdbx_seq_one_letter_code
_entity_poly.pdbx_strand_id
1 'polypeptide(L)'
;MLSESRMEKAHAFKEGKYLDLTKELKKNGYEAKVMSVEIGARGFMGSSAYGLLSKLTMYGNKRTKALRLLAETAENSSRWIWSRRNERLLYKD
;
A
#
# COMPACT_ATOMS: atom_id res chain seq x y z
N MET A 1 -16.64 0.36 18.67
CA MET A 1 -16.24 1.53 17.84
C MET A 1 -14.71 1.62 17.82
N LEU A 2 -13.97 0.75 17.10
CA LEU A 2 -12.51 0.63 17.31
C LEU A 2 -11.65 0.19 16.08
N SER A 3 -12.14 0.19 14.84
CA SER A 3 -11.27 -0.14 13.69
C SER A 3 -10.56 1.08 13.08
N GLU A 4 -11.24 2.21 12.93
CA GLU A 4 -10.71 3.33 12.12
C GLU A 4 -9.60 4.13 12.83
N SER A 5 -9.66 4.31 14.15
CA SER A 5 -8.65 5.09 14.91
C SER A 5 -7.25 4.42 14.95
N ARG A 6 -7.15 3.13 14.59
CA ARG A 6 -5.84 2.46 14.42
C ARG A 6 -5.24 2.68 13.03
N MET A 7 -6.07 2.98 12.02
CA MET A 7 -5.60 3.19 10.65
C MET A 7 -4.77 4.48 10.56
N GLU A 8 -5.22 5.57 11.18
CA GLU A 8 -4.47 6.83 11.21
C GLU A 8 -3.10 6.70 11.90
N LYS A 9 -3.06 6.02 13.06
CA LYS A 9 -1.79 5.76 13.77
C LYS A 9 -0.86 4.85 12.96
N ALA A 10 -1.39 3.82 12.32
CA ALA A 10 -0.62 2.95 11.44
C ALA A 10 -0.12 3.68 10.19
N HIS A 11 -0.90 4.63 9.68
CA HIS A 11 -0.53 5.47 8.54
C HIS A 11 0.68 6.35 8.89
N ALA A 12 0.63 7.08 10.01
CA ALA A 12 1.75 7.90 10.48
C ALA A 12 3.03 7.08 10.70
N PHE A 13 2.90 5.87 11.25
CA PHE A 13 4.04 4.96 11.41
C PHE A 13 4.62 4.50 10.05
N LYS A 14 3.76 4.18 9.08
CA LYS A 14 4.19 3.79 7.72
C LYS A 14 4.87 4.93 6.98
N GLU A 15 4.44 6.17 7.19
CA GLU A 15 5.13 7.36 6.65
C GLU A 15 6.53 7.51 7.26
N GLY A 16 6.66 7.21 8.56
CA GLY A 16 7.92 7.25 9.32
C GLY A 16 8.97 6.23 8.86
N LYS A 17 8.53 5.05 8.43
CA LYS A 17 9.39 3.85 8.31
C LYS A 17 10.59 4.01 7.36
N TYR A 18 10.42 4.75 6.26
CA TYR A 18 11.44 4.86 5.21
C TYR A 18 12.02 6.27 5.09
N LEU A 19 11.90 7.10 6.13
CA LEU A 19 12.46 8.45 6.12
C LEU A 19 13.98 8.44 5.98
N ASP A 20 14.68 7.57 6.70
CA ASP A 20 16.14 7.55 6.65
C ASP A 20 16.68 7.07 5.30
N LEU A 21 16.04 6.05 4.70
CA LEU A 21 16.32 5.64 3.32
C LEU A 21 16.09 6.80 2.33
N THR A 22 15.03 7.57 2.54
CA THR A 22 14.74 8.74 1.69
C THR A 22 15.81 9.83 1.83
N LYS A 23 16.35 10.04 3.03
CA LYS A 23 17.47 10.98 3.24
C LYS A 23 18.72 10.53 2.51
N GLU A 24 19.04 9.23 2.56
CA GLU A 24 20.18 8.66 1.86
C GLU A 24 20.05 8.80 0.34
N LEU A 25 18.89 8.45 -0.22
CA LEU A 25 18.62 8.61 -1.66
C LEU A 25 18.78 10.07 -2.11
N LYS A 26 18.25 11.02 -1.33
CA LYS A 26 18.41 12.45 -1.61
C LYS A 26 19.85 12.92 -1.53
N LYS A 27 20.63 12.42 -0.57
CA LYS A 27 22.08 12.71 -0.47
C LYS A 27 22.83 12.22 -1.71
N ASN A 28 22.39 11.09 -2.28
CA ASN A 28 22.95 10.52 -3.50
C ASN A 28 22.40 11.16 -4.80
N GLY A 29 21.64 12.26 -4.70
CA GLY A 29 21.14 13.01 -5.84
C GLY A 29 19.81 12.49 -6.43
N TYR A 30 19.17 11.50 -5.80
CA TYR A 30 17.88 10.99 -6.26
C TYR A 30 16.70 11.77 -5.64
N GLU A 31 15.65 11.96 -6.42
CA GLU A 31 14.37 12.43 -5.87
C GLU A 31 13.58 11.25 -5.30
N ALA A 32 13.25 11.32 -4.02
CA ALA A 32 12.51 10.26 -3.32
C ALA A 32 11.38 10.84 -2.45
N LYS A 33 10.22 10.19 -2.48
CA LYS A 33 9.03 10.55 -1.71
C LYS A 33 8.39 9.31 -1.10
N VAL A 34 8.27 9.31 0.23
CA VAL A 34 7.52 8.27 0.95
C VAL A 34 6.03 8.55 0.82
N MET A 35 5.26 7.49 0.59
CA MET A 35 3.80 7.53 0.62
C MET A 35 3.27 6.26 1.27
N SER A 36 2.42 6.42 2.27
CA SER A 36 1.59 5.36 2.84
C SER A 36 0.37 5.16 1.95
N VAL A 37 0.31 4.02 1.28
CA VAL A 37 -0.82 3.64 0.43
C VAL A 37 -1.56 2.49 1.07
N GLU A 38 -2.87 2.66 1.24
CA GLU A 38 -3.71 1.71 1.93
C GLU A 38 -4.63 0.99 0.95
N ILE A 39 -4.52 -0.32 0.93
CA ILE A 39 -5.34 -1.23 0.13
C ILE A 39 -5.83 -2.33 1.05
N GLY A 40 -7.15 -2.43 1.21
CA GLY A 40 -7.79 -3.42 2.05
C GLY A 40 -7.73 -4.82 1.43
N ALA A 41 -7.70 -5.84 2.27
CA ALA A 41 -7.59 -7.25 1.89
C ALA A 41 -8.76 -7.79 1.03
N ARG A 42 -9.85 -7.03 0.88
CA ARG A 42 -10.99 -7.33 0.00
C ARG A 42 -11.08 -6.39 -1.20
N GLY A 43 -9.96 -5.78 -1.59
CA GLY A 43 -9.89 -4.83 -2.69
C GLY A 43 -10.47 -3.43 -2.38
N PHE A 44 -10.78 -3.12 -1.12
CA PHE A 44 -11.19 -1.76 -0.75
C PHE A 44 -10.01 -0.80 -0.85
N MET A 45 -10.08 0.15 -1.77
CA MET A 45 -9.01 1.13 -1.98
C MET A 45 -9.19 2.33 -1.05
N GLY A 46 -8.13 2.69 -0.32
CA GLY A 46 -8.09 3.94 0.43
C GLY A 46 -7.91 5.15 -0.49
N SER A 47 -8.27 6.34 0.01
CA SER A 47 -8.05 7.62 -0.70
C SER A 47 -6.57 7.86 -1.02
N SER A 48 -5.65 7.33 -0.21
CA SER A 48 -4.21 7.40 -0.42
C SER A 48 -3.73 6.70 -1.71
N ALA A 49 -4.37 5.60 -2.10
CA ALA A 49 -4.07 4.90 -3.36
C ALA A 49 -4.48 5.72 -4.58
N TYR A 50 -5.63 6.40 -4.51
CA TYR A 50 -6.04 7.35 -5.53
C TYR A 50 -5.07 8.53 -5.64
N GLY A 51 -4.58 9.04 -4.49
CA GLY A 51 -3.55 10.07 -4.42
C GLY A 51 -2.22 9.64 -5.04
N LEU A 52 -1.79 8.39 -4.84
CA LEU A 52 -0.60 7.82 -5.48
C LEU A 52 -0.73 7.88 -7.01
N LEU A 53 -1.83 7.38 -7.56
CA LEU A 53 -2.01 7.32 -9.01
C LEU A 53 -2.05 8.72 -9.64
N SER A 54 -2.64 9.69 -8.93
CA SER A 54 -2.63 11.08 -9.39
C SER A 54 -1.22 11.66 -9.41
N LYS A 55 -0.38 11.36 -8.41
CA LYS A 55 1.05 11.74 -8.41
C LYS A 55 1.86 11.06 -9.51
N LEU A 56 1.48 9.84 -9.90
CA LEU A 56 2.04 9.14 -11.05
C LEU A 56 1.43 9.62 -12.39
N THR A 57 0.73 10.75 -12.40
CA THR A 57 0.09 11.35 -13.58
C THR A 57 -0.96 10.47 -14.26
N MET A 58 -1.52 9.50 -13.53
CA MET A 58 -2.60 8.66 -14.01
C MET A 58 -3.96 9.30 -13.72
N TYR A 59 -4.72 9.57 -14.78
CA TYR A 59 -6.02 10.24 -14.70
C TYR A 59 -7.12 9.47 -15.46
N GLY A 60 -8.38 9.84 -15.18
CA GLY A 60 -9.56 9.31 -15.86
C GLY A 60 -9.62 7.78 -15.91
N ASN A 61 -9.94 7.24 -17.09
CA ASN A 61 -10.11 5.80 -17.30
C ASN A 61 -8.86 4.97 -16.97
N LYS A 62 -7.66 5.50 -17.21
CA LYS A 62 -6.41 4.80 -16.87
C LYS A 62 -6.30 4.60 -15.36
N ARG A 63 -6.64 5.62 -14.57
CA ARG A 63 -6.66 5.54 -13.11
C ARG A 63 -7.71 4.55 -12.62
N THR A 64 -8.94 4.60 -13.15
CA THR A 64 -10.01 3.68 -12.76
C THR A 64 -9.64 2.22 -13.04
N LYS A 65 -9.03 1.93 -14.19
CA LYS A 65 -8.53 0.59 -14.52
C LYS A 65 -7.42 0.13 -13.57
N ALA A 66 -6.46 1.01 -13.28
CA ALA A 66 -5.38 0.70 -12.33
C ALA A 66 -5.90 0.43 -10.91
N LEU A 67 -6.87 1.22 -10.43
CA LEU A 67 -7.50 0.99 -9.13
C LEU A 67 -8.21 -0.36 -9.05
N ARG A 68 -8.92 -0.76 -10.12
CA ARG A 68 -9.57 -2.08 -10.18
C ARG A 68 -8.55 -3.21 -10.14
N LEU A 69 -7.49 -3.11 -10.94
CA LEU A 69 -6.43 -4.11 -10.96
C LEU A 69 -5.74 -4.24 -9.59
N LEU A 70 -5.47 -3.12 -8.92
CA LEU A 70 -4.91 -3.12 -7.57
C LEU A 70 -5.87 -3.79 -6.58
N ALA A 71 -7.16 -3.50 -6.65
CA ALA A 71 -8.18 -4.09 -5.81
C ALA A 71 -8.27 -5.61 -5.98
N GLU A 72 -8.38 -6.08 -7.23
CA GLU A 72 -8.44 -7.50 -7.58
C GLU A 72 -7.18 -8.24 -7.13
N THR A 73 -6.01 -7.64 -7.36
CA THR A 73 -4.73 -8.23 -6.96
C THR A 73 -4.63 -8.37 -5.45
N ALA A 74 -5.04 -7.34 -4.70
CA ALA A 74 -5.03 -7.36 -3.24
C ALA A 74 -6.00 -8.40 -2.69
N GLU A 75 -7.19 -8.52 -3.26
CA GLU A 75 -8.15 -9.56 -2.88
C GLU A 75 -7.60 -10.96 -3.14
N ASN A 76 -7.13 -11.22 -4.34
CA ASN A 76 -6.61 -12.54 -4.73
C ASN A 76 -5.41 -12.96 -3.87
N SER A 77 -4.48 -12.03 -3.62
CA SER A 77 -3.32 -12.28 -2.77
C SER A 77 -3.74 -12.56 -1.34
N SER A 78 -4.67 -11.77 -0.79
CA SER A 78 -5.16 -11.96 0.58
C SER A 78 -5.92 -13.28 0.73
N ARG A 79 -6.73 -13.65 -0.27
CA ARG A 79 -7.45 -14.93 -0.33
C ARG A 79 -6.46 -16.10 -0.34
N TRP A 80 -5.39 -16.00 -1.11
CA TRP A 80 -4.35 -17.02 -1.16
C TRP A 80 -3.66 -17.20 0.20
N ILE A 81 -3.24 -16.10 0.83
CA ILE A 81 -2.63 -16.13 2.18
C ILE A 81 -3.59 -16.77 3.18
N TRP A 82 -4.87 -16.38 3.15
CA TRP A 82 -5.88 -16.91 4.04
C TRP A 82 -6.14 -18.40 3.84
N SER A 83 -6.21 -18.85 2.59
CA SER A 83 -6.40 -20.27 2.24
C SER A 83 -5.29 -21.15 2.82
N ARG A 84 -4.08 -20.62 2.99
CA ARG A 84 -2.89 -21.33 3.46
C ARG A 84 -2.51 -20.99 4.90
N ARG A 85 -3.38 -20.31 5.65
CA ARG A 85 -3.08 -19.84 7.02
C ARG A 85 -2.68 -20.95 8.00
N ASN A 86 -3.12 -22.18 7.75
CA ASN A 86 -2.79 -23.36 8.56
C ASN A 86 -1.58 -24.13 8.00
N GLU A 87 -1.14 -23.80 6.79
CA GLU A 87 0.06 -24.36 6.18
C GLU A 87 1.24 -23.54 6.71
N ARG A 88 2.02 -24.13 7.61
CA ARG A 88 3.18 -23.51 8.28
C ARG A 88 4.37 -23.37 7.32
N LEU A 89 4.17 -22.69 6.19
CA LEU A 89 5.15 -22.54 5.11
C LEU A 89 5.47 -21.09 4.75
N LEU A 90 4.81 -20.11 5.38
CA LEU A 90 5.19 -18.72 5.21
C LEU A 90 6.42 -18.47 6.10
N TYR A 91 7.59 -18.49 5.46
CA TYR A 91 8.93 -18.33 6.02
C TYR A 91 9.50 -19.60 6.68
N LYS A 92 10.20 -20.41 5.88
CA LYS A 92 11.38 -21.16 6.35
C LYS A 92 12.56 -20.20 6.21
N ASP A 93 13.27 -19.97 7.32
CA ASP A 93 14.53 -19.23 7.37
C ASP A 93 15.59 -19.84 6.43
#